data_AF-A0A7K3M1E8-F1
#
_entry.id   AF-A0A7K3M1E8-F1
#
_cell.length_a   1.000
_cell.length_b   1.000
_cell.length_c   1.000
_cell.angle_alpha   90.00
_cell.angle_beta   90.00
_cell.angle_gamma   90.00
#
_symmetry.space_group_name_H-M   'P 1'
#
loop_
_entity.id
_entity.type
_entity.pdbx_description
1 polymer ?
#
loop_
_entity_poly.entity_id
_entity_poly.type
_entity_poly.pdbx_seq_one_letter_code
_entity_poly.pdbx_strand_id
1 'polypeptide(L)'
;MRNLQRNACASAAALCVLIVTACGGDDTAEDSAADPTTHPDGDVAAVGLGSDGCVEEFQEGVDYFPDKVEAVYAQGWNVRYEDSYKVLSTRVDAAGGHAAAGSREVENTYVLVPCGVPEPELEGDLADATVLEIPTATFVDGGSVLYAAVERLGVADALVGQAEVFFGEVEAPYLPDIAARVDSGAVAEIGYEVNYEALAESDPDFYTNYAGDDAMFGQIAELGIPVVFYFPYTESPLGAAEQIKFLSLFFNLEAEANAEFEAIEQRYLELRELVDNHVATIDDPPTMLLGVTGDGSDVTTRENQRFEPQLVREAGGVPIPDIDGGGIATISLERFIDEGASADAWLDLTFFPSHETQQDYRDAEPQLAGLRPLNEGSTYHRMGKRGVDYFLNGSLDVDLMLADAVSILHPDLLPEHELEFIGPVASSD
;
A
#
# COMPACT_ATOMS: atom_id res chain seq x y z
N MET A 1 -11.17 47.84 -33.13
CA MET A 1 -10.57 48.40 -34.36
C MET A 1 -9.27 47.66 -34.63
N ARG A 2 -9.20 46.92 -35.76
CA ARG A 2 -8.02 46.48 -36.58
C ARG A 2 -6.75 46.02 -35.83
N ASN A 3 -6.06 44.94 -36.16
CA ASN A 3 -6.10 43.99 -37.28
C ASN A 3 -5.06 42.87 -36.97
N LEU A 4 -5.45 41.62 -37.27
CA LEU A 4 -4.69 40.57 -38.00
C LEU A 4 -3.19 40.33 -37.72
N GLN A 5 -2.85 39.10 -37.33
CA GLN A 5 -1.98 38.24 -38.15
C GLN A 5 -2.28 36.74 -37.94
N ARG A 6 -2.54 36.08 -39.07
CA ARG A 6 -2.72 34.63 -39.27
C ARG A 6 -1.36 33.93 -39.26
N ASN A 7 -1.34 32.66 -38.86
CA ASN A 7 -0.56 31.63 -39.58
C ASN A 7 -1.27 30.27 -39.46
N ALA A 8 -1.66 29.75 -40.62
CA ALA A 8 -2.12 28.39 -40.83
C ALA A 8 -1.04 27.68 -41.63
N CYS A 9 -0.68 26.46 -41.24
CA CYS A 9 0.03 25.52 -42.09
C CYS A 9 -0.68 24.17 -42.01
N ALA A 10 -1.23 23.77 -43.15
CA ALA A 10 -1.73 22.43 -43.44
C ALA A 10 -0.80 21.77 -44.46
N SER A 11 -0.93 20.44 -44.60
CA SER A 11 -0.36 19.53 -45.64
C SER A 11 0.76 18.64 -45.10
N ALA A 12 0.86 17.35 -45.41
CA ALA A 12 0.03 16.45 -46.21
C ALA A 12 0.45 15.00 -45.90
N ALA A 13 -0.50 14.07 -46.00
CA ALA A 13 -0.29 12.63 -45.97
C ALA A 13 0.40 12.14 -47.24
N ALA A 14 1.33 11.20 -47.10
CA ALA A 14 1.94 10.46 -48.21
C ALA A 14 1.60 8.97 -48.09
N LEU A 15 0.83 8.51 -49.06
CA LEU A 15 0.40 7.14 -49.31
C LEU A 15 1.53 6.42 -50.08
N CYS A 16 2.06 5.31 -49.56
CA CYS A 16 2.97 4.43 -50.31
C CYS A 16 2.28 3.09 -50.58
N VAL A 17 1.88 2.89 -51.83
CA VAL A 17 1.44 1.63 -52.43
C VAL A 17 2.68 0.88 -52.90
N LEU A 18 2.87 -0.37 -52.47
CA LEU A 18 3.83 -1.30 -53.06
C LEU A 18 3.11 -2.51 -53.64
N ILE A 19 3.52 -2.82 -54.87
CA ILE A 19 2.90 -3.73 -55.83
C ILE A 19 3.30 -5.16 -55.53
N VAL A 20 2.31 -6.06 -55.61
CA VAL A 20 2.44 -7.52 -55.58
C VAL A 20 3.14 -8.02 -56.84
N THR A 21 4.15 -8.86 -56.67
CA THR A 21 4.61 -9.80 -57.70
C THR A 21 4.78 -11.18 -57.09
N ALA A 22 3.91 -12.09 -57.49
CA ALA A 22 3.96 -13.52 -57.19
C ALA A 22 4.88 -14.23 -58.19
N CYS A 23 5.70 -15.16 -57.70
CA CYS A 23 6.17 -16.33 -58.43
C CYS A 23 6.27 -17.48 -57.43
N GLY A 24 5.53 -18.55 -57.71
CA GLY A 24 5.42 -19.73 -56.87
C GLY A 24 6.58 -20.71 -57.03
N GLY A 25 6.62 -21.63 -56.08
CA GLY A 25 7.45 -22.82 -56.06
C GLY A 25 7.08 -23.61 -54.81
N ASP A 26 6.23 -24.62 -55.00
CA ASP A 26 5.98 -25.68 -54.03
C ASP A 26 7.30 -26.32 -53.60
N ASP A 27 7.49 -26.53 -52.30
CA ASP A 27 8.03 -27.79 -51.79
C ASP A 27 7.63 -27.97 -50.32
N THR A 28 7.20 -29.19 -50.05
CA THR A 28 6.60 -29.74 -48.83
C THR A 28 7.49 -29.62 -47.58
N ALA A 29 6.92 -29.21 -46.44
CA ALA A 29 7.46 -29.53 -45.12
C ALA A 29 6.35 -29.67 -44.07
N GLU A 30 6.38 -30.82 -43.41
CA GLU A 30 5.54 -31.24 -42.29
C GLU A 30 5.82 -30.42 -41.01
N ASP A 31 4.72 -30.12 -40.33
CA ASP A 31 4.48 -29.96 -38.88
C ASP A 31 5.69 -30.09 -37.91
N SER A 32 6.02 -28.98 -37.21
CA SER A 32 6.42 -29.03 -35.80
C SER A 32 6.22 -27.65 -35.14
N ALA A 33 5.37 -27.60 -34.10
CA ALA A 33 5.17 -26.45 -33.24
C ALA A 33 6.49 -25.94 -32.63
N ALA A 34 6.69 -24.62 -32.64
CA ALA A 34 7.78 -23.95 -31.96
C ALA A 34 7.26 -23.26 -30.69
N ASP A 35 7.84 -23.69 -29.59
CA ASP A 35 7.76 -23.22 -28.20
C ASP A 35 8.45 -21.83 -28.06
N PRO A 36 7.85 -20.83 -27.38
CA PRO A 36 8.48 -19.53 -27.21
C PRO A 36 9.22 -19.45 -25.86
N THR A 37 10.41 -20.04 -25.77
CA THR A 37 11.36 -19.72 -24.69
C THR A 37 12.79 -19.65 -25.24
N THR A 38 13.28 -18.43 -25.46
CA THR A 38 14.72 -18.16 -25.50
C THR A 38 14.96 -16.78 -24.91
N HIS A 39 15.13 -16.72 -23.58
CA HIS A 39 15.93 -15.67 -22.94
C HIS A 39 17.41 -16.05 -23.10
N PRO A 40 18.34 -15.08 -23.19
CA PRO A 40 19.75 -15.40 -23.31
C PRO A 40 20.28 -15.90 -21.96
N ASP A 41 20.58 -17.19 -21.89
CA ASP A 41 21.30 -17.82 -20.78
C ASP A 41 22.67 -17.16 -20.60
N GLY A 42 22.78 -16.25 -19.63
CA GLY A 42 23.99 -16.13 -18.85
C GLY A 42 23.92 -17.20 -17.77
N ASP A 43 24.93 -18.08 -17.69
CA ASP A 43 25.05 -19.08 -16.62
C ASP A 43 24.91 -18.39 -15.26
N VAL A 44 23.72 -18.47 -14.64
CA VAL A 44 23.52 -18.17 -13.23
C VAL A 44 24.22 -19.30 -12.49
N ALA A 45 25.45 -19.02 -12.02
CA ALA A 45 26.14 -19.94 -11.13
C ALA A 45 25.17 -20.24 -9.97
N ALA A 46 24.92 -21.52 -9.69
CA ALA A 46 24.15 -21.91 -8.52
C ALA A 46 24.80 -21.27 -7.30
N VAL A 47 24.16 -20.21 -6.79
CA VAL A 47 24.61 -19.44 -5.64
C VAL A 47 24.82 -20.46 -4.52
N GLY A 48 26.02 -20.50 -3.94
CA GLY A 48 26.43 -21.50 -2.95
C GLY A 48 25.74 -21.27 -1.59
N LEU A 49 24.40 -21.37 -1.58
CA LEU A 49 23.57 -21.23 -0.40
C LEU A 49 23.59 -22.54 0.40
N GLY A 50 23.87 -22.42 1.69
CA GLY A 50 23.74 -23.48 2.67
C GLY A 50 22.28 -23.81 2.96
N SER A 51 22.05 -24.87 3.75
CA SER A 51 20.70 -25.30 4.13
C SER A 51 19.95 -24.32 5.03
N ASP A 52 20.67 -23.35 5.61
CA ASP A 52 20.16 -22.24 6.42
C ASP A 52 19.89 -20.97 5.59
N GLY A 53 20.12 -21.01 4.28
CA GLY A 53 19.94 -19.86 3.38
C GLY A 53 21.14 -18.91 3.32
N CYS A 54 22.23 -19.20 4.04
CA CYS A 54 23.43 -18.37 4.05
C CYS A 54 24.43 -18.74 2.96
N VAL A 55 25.19 -17.77 2.49
CA VAL A 55 26.27 -17.97 1.51
C VAL A 55 27.44 -18.68 2.20
N GLU A 56 27.74 -19.91 1.77
CA GLU A 56 28.87 -20.69 2.33
C GLU A 56 30.21 -20.32 1.67
N GLU A 57 30.19 -20.00 0.37
CA GLU A 57 31.37 -19.65 -0.42
C GLU A 57 31.14 -18.36 -1.20
N PHE A 58 31.49 -17.23 -0.58
CA PHE A 58 31.41 -15.92 -1.24
C PHE A 58 32.38 -15.82 -2.43
N GLN A 59 31.81 -15.43 -3.57
CA GLN A 59 32.47 -15.10 -4.82
C GLN A 59 32.11 -13.67 -5.23
N GLU A 60 33.14 -12.86 -5.47
CA GLU A 60 33.00 -11.48 -5.94
C GLU A 60 32.47 -11.43 -7.38
N GLY A 61 31.55 -10.51 -7.66
CA GLY A 61 30.94 -10.32 -8.99
C GLY A 61 29.88 -11.36 -9.39
N VAL A 62 29.40 -12.16 -8.43
CA VAL A 62 28.25 -13.04 -8.60
C VAL A 62 27.01 -12.31 -8.12
N ASP A 63 25.94 -12.35 -8.92
CA ASP A 63 24.61 -11.87 -8.50
C ASP A 63 23.97 -12.90 -7.56
N TYR A 64 23.75 -12.51 -6.31
CA TYR A 64 23.13 -13.36 -5.28
C TYR A 64 21.59 -13.27 -5.29
N PHE A 65 21.00 -12.49 -6.21
CA PHE A 65 19.56 -12.22 -6.27
C PHE A 65 18.98 -12.66 -7.63
N PRO A 66 18.62 -13.96 -7.77
CA PRO A 66 18.08 -14.47 -9.03
C PRO A 66 16.73 -13.83 -9.39
N ASP A 67 15.95 -13.48 -8.36
CA ASP A 67 14.68 -12.80 -8.45
C ASP A 67 14.81 -11.39 -7.85
N LYS A 68 14.10 -10.43 -8.46
CA LYS A 68 14.18 -9.02 -8.09
C LYS A 68 12.77 -8.44 -8.08
N VAL A 69 12.51 -7.58 -7.10
CA VAL A 69 11.32 -6.72 -7.08
C VAL A 69 11.69 -5.29 -7.48
N GLU A 70 10.71 -4.58 -8.03
CA GLU A 70 10.74 -3.14 -8.28
C GLU A 70 9.46 -2.52 -7.74
N ALA A 71 9.57 -1.30 -7.20
CA ALA A 71 8.43 -0.46 -6.87
C ALA A 71 7.91 0.21 -8.16
N VAL A 72 6.82 -0.30 -8.71
CA VAL A 72 6.20 0.22 -9.94
C VAL A 72 5.18 1.32 -9.63
N TYR A 73 4.49 1.20 -8.50
CA TYR A 73 3.40 2.08 -8.06
C TYR A 73 3.73 2.85 -6.77
N ALA A 74 4.49 2.23 -5.86
CA ALA A 74 4.91 2.86 -4.61
C ALA A 74 5.95 3.95 -4.87
N GLN A 75 5.87 5.04 -4.10
CA GLN A 75 6.75 6.20 -4.20
C GLN A 75 7.54 6.47 -2.91
N GLY A 76 7.24 5.75 -1.84
CA GLY A 76 7.88 5.83 -0.53
C GLY A 76 9.07 4.90 -0.37
N TRP A 77 9.39 4.07 -1.37
CA TRP A 77 10.59 3.25 -1.36
C TRP A 77 11.09 2.92 -2.76
N ASN A 78 12.38 2.60 -2.86
CA ASN A 78 13.03 2.07 -4.05
C ASN A 78 14.12 1.08 -3.64
N VAL A 79 14.39 0.09 -4.49
CA VAL A 79 15.49 -0.86 -4.29
C VAL A 79 16.39 -0.87 -5.51
N ARG A 80 17.69 -0.90 -5.25
CA ARG A 80 18.75 -1.14 -6.22
C ARG A 80 19.51 -2.40 -5.83
N TYR A 81 19.62 -3.35 -6.76
CA TYR A 81 20.39 -4.56 -6.55
C TYR A 81 21.82 -4.34 -7.00
N GLU A 82 22.75 -4.63 -6.09
CA GLU A 82 24.16 -4.86 -6.42
C GLU A 82 24.39 -6.36 -6.49
N ASP A 83 25.57 -6.78 -6.95
CA ASP A 83 25.89 -8.20 -7.09
C ASP A 83 25.68 -8.95 -5.76
N SER A 84 26.17 -8.39 -4.64
CA SER A 84 26.20 -9.09 -3.35
C SER A 84 25.42 -8.42 -2.21
N TYR A 85 24.66 -7.36 -2.48
CA TYR A 85 23.78 -6.72 -1.50
C TYR A 85 22.66 -5.93 -2.20
N LYS A 86 21.62 -5.58 -1.45
CA LYS A 86 20.56 -4.69 -1.92
C LYS A 86 20.72 -3.32 -1.25
N VAL A 87 20.43 -2.26 -1.98
CA VAL A 87 20.31 -0.90 -1.43
C VAL A 87 18.85 -0.51 -1.47
N LEU A 88 18.22 -0.45 -0.30
CA LEU A 88 16.83 -0.03 -0.13
C LEU A 88 16.83 1.42 0.36
N SER A 89 16.16 2.31 -0.36
CA SER A 89 15.90 3.68 0.08
C SER A 89 14.43 3.82 0.43
N THR A 90 14.11 4.46 1.55
CA THR A 90 12.74 4.78 1.95
C THR A 90 12.56 6.28 2.18
N ARG A 91 11.34 6.75 1.96
CA ARG A 91 10.90 8.13 2.20
C ARG A 91 9.49 8.07 2.78
N VAL A 92 9.37 8.38 4.07
CA VAL A 92 8.11 8.34 4.80
C VAL A 92 7.78 9.71 5.36
N ASP A 93 6.53 10.16 5.20
CA ASP A 93 6.01 11.33 5.90
C ASP A 93 5.54 10.92 7.31
N ALA A 94 6.46 10.98 8.28
CA ALA A 94 6.34 10.36 9.60
C ALA A 94 5.36 11.04 10.57
N ALA A 95 4.51 11.96 10.09
CA ALA A 95 3.39 12.50 10.86
C ALA A 95 2.02 12.14 10.28
N GLY A 96 1.97 11.32 9.23
CA GLY A 96 0.74 10.95 8.52
C GLY A 96 -0.27 10.13 9.31
N GLY A 97 -0.07 9.90 10.61
CA GLY A 97 -1.01 9.17 11.48
C GLY A 97 -1.92 10.04 12.36
N HIS A 98 -1.49 11.25 12.76
CA HIS A 98 -2.25 12.10 13.68
C HIS A 98 -2.01 13.59 13.36
N ALA A 99 -3.10 14.35 13.13
CA ALA A 99 -3.08 15.77 12.74
C ALA A 99 -2.33 16.72 13.71
N ALA A 100 -2.00 16.25 14.92
CA ALA A 100 -1.29 17.03 15.95
C ALA A 100 0.24 16.93 15.88
N ALA A 101 0.80 15.96 15.14
CA ALA A 101 2.24 15.85 14.94
C ALA A 101 2.65 16.64 13.68
N GLY A 102 3.70 17.45 13.75
CA GLY A 102 4.19 18.17 12.57
C GLY A 102 4.72 17.19 11.53
N SER A 103 4.30 17.33 10.26
CA SER A 103 4.80 16.54 9.12
C SER A 103 6.32 16.65 8.99
N ARG A 104 7.01 15.51 9.06
CA ARG A 104 8.44 15.40 8.78
C ARG A 104 8.65 14.30 7.74
N GLU A 105 9.34 14.65 6.68
CA GLU A 105 9.82 13.65 5.73
C GLU A 105 11.07 12.99 6.31
N VAL A 106 11.06 11.66 6.34
CA VAL A 106 12.13 10.83 6.87
C VAL A 106 12.65 9.99 5.73
N GLU A 107 13.88 10.26 5.32
CA GLU A 107 14.58 9.50 4.30
C GLU A 107 15.64 8.61 4.95
N ASN A 108 15.69 7.34 4.55
CA ASN A 108 16.69 6.39 5.02
C ASN A 108 17.25 5.58 3.87
N THR A 109 18.47 5.10 4.05
CA THR A 109 19.10 4.12 3.16
C THR A 109 19.52 2.92 3.99
N TYR A 110 19.19 1.73 3.48
CA TYR A 110 19.49 0.44 4.07
C TYR A 110 20.34 -0.37 3.10
N VAL A 111 21.34 -1.04 3.63
CA VAL A 111 22.16 -2.00 2.89
C VAL A 111 21.81 -3.39 3.41
N LEU A 112 21.13 -4.17 2.59
CA LEU A 112 20.68 -5.53 2.95
C LEU A 112 21.71 -6.54 2.43
N VAL A 113 22.45 -7.16 3.33
CA VAL A 113 23.60 -8.03 3.04
C VAL A 113 23.22 -9.49 3.30
N PRO A 114 23.32 -10.40 2.32
CA PRO A 114 23.05 -11.81 2.56
C PRO A 114 23.98 -12.38 3.65
N CYS A 115 23.45 -13.20 4.56
CA CYS A 115 24.27 -13.84 5.57
C CYS A 115 25.39 -14.66 4.92
N GLY A 116 26.59 -14.59 5.49
CA GLY A 116 27.80 -15.20 4.90
C GLY A 116 28.50 -14.36 3.82
N VAL A 117 27.92 -13.23 3.39
CA VAL A 117 28.57 -12.25 2.52
C VAL A 117 29.30 -11.20 3.36
N PRO A 118 30.54 -10.80 3.00
CA PRO A 118 31.21 -9.69 3.66
C PRO A 118 30.45 -8.38 3.51
N GLU A 119 30.32 -7.62 4.61
CA GLU A 119 29.74 -6.27 4.58
C GLU A 119 30.49 -5.38 3.57
N PRO A 120 29.78 -4.66 2.67
CA PRO A 120 30.40 -3.79 1.68
C PRO A 120 31.03 -2.55 2.33
N GLU A 121 31.93 -1.89 1.61
CA GLU A 121 32.45 -0.58 2.04
C GLU A 121 31.33 0.47 1.96
N LEU A 122 30.94 1.02 3.11
CA LEU A 122 29.94 2.08 3.22
C LEU A 122 30.57 3.45 2.95
N GLU A 123 30.77 3.76 1.67
CA GLU A 123 31.29 5.05 1.20
C GLU A 123 30.25 5.83 0.37
N GLY A 124 30.49 7.13 0.16
CA GLY A 124 29.68 7.94 -0.73
C GLY A 124 28.23 8.11 -0.25
N ASP A 125 27.28 7.71 -1.09
CA ASP A 125 25.84 7.72 -0.80
C ASP A 125 25.41 6.65 0.23
N LEU A 126 26.27 5.69 0.54
CA LEU A 126 26.02 4.65 1.54
C LEU A 126 26.65 4.94 2.92
N ALA A 127 27.36 6.07 3.08
CA ALA A 127 28.16 6.35 4.28
C ALA A 127 27.35 6.37 5.60
N ASP A 128 26.08 6.73 5.52
CA ASP A 128 25.15 6.79 6.66
C ASP A 128 24.09 5.67 6.60
N ALA A 129 24.28 4.66 5.75
CA ALA A 129 23.31 3.59 5.57
C ALA A 129 23.25 2.65 6.78
N THR A 130 22.05 2.17 7.08
CA THR A 130 21.83 1.13 8.08
C THR A 130 22.04 -0.24 7.44
N VAL A 131 22.94 -1.05 7.99
CA VAL A 131 23.20 -2.40 7.47
C VAL A 131 22.30 -3.41 8.17
N LEU A 132 21.70 -4.30 7.39
CA LEU A 132 20.88 -5.42 7.85
C LEU A 132 21.36 -6.70 7.19
N GLU A 133 21.50 -7.77 7.96
CA GLU A 133 21.74 -9.10 7.42
C GLU A 133 20.42 -9.71 6.91
N ILE A 134 20.44 -10.39 5.77
CA ILE A 134 19.26 -11.05 5.17
C ILE A 134 19.55 -12.53 4.83
N PRO A 135 18.55 -13.42 4.87
CA PRO A 135 17.19 -13.17 5.33
C PRO A 135 17.14 -12.89 6.83
N THR A 136 16.33 -11.91 7.24
CA THR A 136 16.10 -11.61 8.67
C THR A 136 15.35 -12.77 9.31
N ALA A 137 15.73 -13.12 10.53
CA ALA A 137 15.09 -14.15 11.34
C ALA A 137 13.94 -13.58 12.19
N THR A 138 14.06 -12.35 12.68
CA THR A 138 13.08 -11.74 13.59
C THR A 138 12.85 -10.27 13.31
N PHE A 139 11.62 -9.81 13.48
CA PHE A 139 11.30 -8.38 13.45
C PHE A 139 10.09 -8.04 14.33
N VAL A 140 9.98 -6.76 14.67
CA VAL A 140 8.82 -6.18 15.36
C VAL A 140 8.08 -5.24 14.41
N ASP A 141 6.77 -5.44 14.24
CA ASP A 141 5.90 -4.50 13.52
C ASP A 141 5.29 -3.48 14.50
N GLY A 142 5.96 -2.34 14.63
CA GLY A 142 5.48 -1.20 15.40
C GLY A 142 4.38 -0.40 14.69
N GLY A 143 4.18 -0.58 13.39
CA GLY A 143 3.15 0.10 12.61
C GLY A 143 1.84 -0.67 12.52
N SER A 144 1.87 -2.00 12.73
CA SER A 144 0.72 -2.91 12.51
C SER A 144 0.12 -2.81 11.11
N VAL A 145 0.98 -2.61 10.10
CA VAL A 145 0.56 -2.39 8.71
C VAL A 145 1.10 -3.45 7.75
N LEU A 146 2.01 -4.33 8.18
CA LEU A 146 2.63 -5.33 7.32
C LEU A 146 2.09 -6.75 7.53
N TYR A 147 1.14 -6.96 8.44
CA TYR A 147 0.62 -8.31 8.77
C TYR A 147 0.11 -9.08 7.56
N ALA A 148 -0.58 -8.42 6.62
CA ALA A 148 -1.02 -9.07 5.39
C ALA A 148 0.15 -9.68 4.60
N ALA A 149 1.21 -8.90 4.42
CA ALA A 149 2.40 -9.33 3.69
C ALA A 149 3.14 -10.44 4.45
N VAL A 150 3.21 -10.34 5.78
CA VAL A 150 3.79 -11.37 6.65
C VAL A 150 3.09 -12.71 6.49
N GLU A 151 1.75 -12.70 6.53
CA GLU A 151 0.92 -13.90 6.35
C GLU A 151 1.10 -14.48 4.94
N ARG A 152 1.01 -13.65 3.90
CA ARG A 152 1.07 -14.09 2.49
C ARG A 152 2.45 -14.60 2.07
N LEU A 153 3.51 -14.04 2.63
CA LEU A 153 4.89 -14.51 2.40
C LEU A 153 5.24 -15.74 3.25
N GLY A 154 4.37 -16.17 4.18
CA GLY A 154 4.62 -17.31 5.05
C GLY A 154 5.74 -17.05 6.06
N VAL A 155 5.97 -15.79 6.44
CA VAL A 155 7.04 -15.37 7.37
C VAL A 155 6.49 -14.96 8.74
N ALA A 156 5.29 -15.42 9.09
CA ALA A 156 4.69 -15.19 10.40
C ALA A 156 5.64 -15.55 11.56
N ASP A 157 6.48 -16.57 11.37
CA ASP A 157 7.45 -17.00 12.37
C ASP A 157 8.50 -15.95 12.76
N ALA A 158 8.78 -15.00 11.85
CA ALA A 158 9.71 -13.91 12.09
C ALA A 158 9.09 -12.76 12.91
N LEU A 159 7.75 -12.66 12.97
CA LEU A 159 7.11 -11.64 13.80
C LEU A 159 7.25 -12.03 15.28
N VAL A 160 8.04 -11.24 16.02
CA VAL A 160 8.31 -11.47 17.46
C VAL A 160 7.72 -10.39 18.37
N GLY A 161 7.20 -9.29 17.80
CA GLY A 161 6.47 -8.30 18.56
C GLY A 161 5.61 -7.38 17.70
N GLN A 162 4.64 -6.75 18.35
CA GLN A 162 3.65 -5.88 17.73
C GLN A 162 3.33 -4.65 18.58
N ALA A 163 2.92 -3.56 17.94
CA ALA A 163 2.42 -2.38 18.66
C ALA A 163 1.05 -2.62 19.31
N GLU A 164 0.09 -3.17 18.58
CA GLU A 164 -1.27 -3.40 19.09
C GLU A 164 -1.77 -4.80 18.72
N VAL A 165 -2.57 -5.39 19.61
CA VAL A 165 -3.20 -6.69 19.38
C VAL A 165 -4.50 -6.47 18.61
N PHE A 166 -4.48 -6.69 17.30
CA PHE A 166 -5.64 -6.59 16.42
C PHE A 166 -6.21 -7.95 15.99
N PHE A 167 -6.35 -8.89 16.92
CA PHE A 167 -6.75 -10.25 16.58
C PHE A 167 -7.99 -10.68 17.37
N GLY A 168 -9.08 -10.90 16.63
CA GLY A 168 -10.33 -11.47 17.11
C GLY A 168 -10.89 -12.51 16.14
N GLU A 169 -12.11 -12.98 16.41
CA GLU A 169 -12.80 -13.97 15.55
C GLU A 169 -13.04 -13.48 14.12
N VAL A 170 -13.01 -12.15 13.91
CA VAL A 170 -13.26 -11.52 12.61
C VAL A 170 -11.99 -11.46 11.76
N GLU A 171 -10.83 -11.18 12.36
CA GLU A 171 -9.54 -11.04 11.68
C GLU A 171 -8.80 -12.39 11.53
N ALA A 172 -8.97 -13.30 12.50
CA ALA A 172 -8.31 -14.61 12.50
C ALA A 172 -8.54 -15.47 11.23
N PRO A 173 -9.70 -15.43 10.55
CA PRO A 173 -9.88 -16.12 9.27
C PRO A 173 -8.99 -15.59 8.13
N TYR A 174 -8.48 -14.36 8.24
CA TYR A 174 -7.67 -13.70 7.22
C TYR A 174 -6.18 -13.65 7.56
N LEU A 175 -5.83 -13.71 8.85
CA LEU A 175 -4.45 -13.77 9.36
C LEU A 175 -4.27 -14.95 10.34
N PRO A 176 -4.57 -16.19 9.93
CA PRO A 176 -4.61 -17.33 10.85
C PRO A 176 -3.26 -17.66 11.49
N ASP A 177 -2.15 -17.54 10.76
CA ASP A 177 -0.83 -17.87 11.31
C ASP A 177 -0.37 -16.80 12.31
N ILE A 178 -0.58 -15.52 12.00
CA ILE A 178 -0.29 -14.44 12.96
C ILE A 178 -1.19 -14.54 14.20
N ALA A 179 -2.49 -14.77 14.03
CA ALA A 179 -3.43 -14.94 15.14
C ALA A 179 -3.00 -16.09 16.07
N ALA A 180 -2.61 -17.23 15.49
CA ALA A 180 -2.13 -18.38 16.27
C ALA A 180 -0.86 -18.06 17.06
N ARG A 181 0.07 -17.29 16.47
CA ARG A 181 1.30 -16.88 17.16
C ARG A 181 1.04 -15.92 18.30
N VAL A 182 0.17 -14.93 18.10
CA VAL A 182 -0.29 -14.01 19.15
C VAL A 182 -0.96 -14.78 20.29
N ASP A 183 -1.90 -15.67 19.99
CA ASP A 183 -2.61 -16.50 20.98
C ASP A 183 -1.67 -17.40 21.79
N SER A 184 -0.59 -17.87 21.17
CA SER A 184 0.42 -18.70 21.83
C SER A 184 1.37 -17.91 22.74
N GLY A 185 1.39 -16.58 22.65
CA GLY A 185 2.34 -15.69 23.33
C GLY A 185 3.72 -15.64 22.66
N ALA A 186 3.84 -16.06 21.39
CA ALA A 186 5.08 -15.98 20.62
C ALA A 186 5.37 -14.57 20.09
N VAL A 187 4.35 -13.70 20.05
CA VAL A 187 4.46 -12.29 19.66
C VAL A 187 4.33 -11.43 20.92
N ALA A 188 5.35 -10.67 21.25
CA ALA A 188 5.35 -9.76 22.38
C ALA A 188 4.50 -8.50 22.10
N GLU A 189 3.77 -8.03 23.11
CA GLU A 189 3.08 -6.74 23.06
C GLU A 189 4.08 -5.62 23.39
N ILE A 190 4.56 -4.93 22.37
CA ILE A 190 5.51 -3.81 22.51
C ILE A 190 4.77 -2.51 22.81
N GLY A 191 3.56 -2.31 22.28
CA GLY A 191 2.75 -1.13 22.53
C GLY A 191 3.03 0.03 21.57
N TYR A 192 2.01 0.87 21.35
CA TYR A 192 2.18 2.19 20.70
C TYR A 192 3.09 3.11 21.52
N GLU A 193 2.91 3.14 22.84
CA GLU A 193 3.94 3.60 23.76
C GLU A 193 4.95 2.48 23.94
N VAL A 194 6.08 2.57 23.22
CA VAL A 194 7.08 1.50 23.13
C VAL A 194 7.55 1.05 24.52
N ASN A 195 7.31 -0.21 24.84
CA ASN A 195 7.92 -0.89 25.97
C ASN A 195 9.34 -1.35 25.59
N TYR A 196 10.33 -0.50 25.89
CA TYR A 196 11.73 -0.76 25.58
C TYR A 196 12.31 -2.02 26.25
N GLU A 197 11.78 -2.43 27.41
CA GLU A 197 12.21 -3.67 28.07
C GLU A 197 11.74 -4.88 27.26
N ALA A 198 10.45 -4.93 26.90
CA ALA A 198 9.91 -5.99 26.05
C ALA A 198 10.56 -6.01 24.66
N LEU A 199 10.83 -4.83 24.07
CA LEU A 199 11.50 -4.73 22.78
C LEU A 199 12.92 -5.29 22.85
N ALA A 200 13.69 -4.93 23.87
CA ALA A 200 15.03 -5.47 24.09
C ALA A 200 15.03 -6.98 24.39
N GLU A 201 14.02 -7.48 25.13
CA GLU A 201 13.86 -8.91 25.40
C GLU A 201 13.48 -9.72 24.15
N SER A 202 12.76 -9.12 23.20
CA SER A 202 12.38 -9.75 21.93
C SER A 202 13.53 -9.87 20.92
N ASP A 203 14.60 -9.08 21.09
CA ASP A 203 15.84 -9.09 20.29
C ASP A 203 15.60 -9.19 18.76
N PRO A 204 14.86 -8.25 18.15
CA PRO A 204 14.55 -8.31 16.73
C PRO A 204 15.73 -7.85 15.86
N ASP A 205 15.87 -8.44 14.67
CA ASP A 205 16.85 -7.96 13.67
C ASP A 205 16.51 -6.56 13.18
N PHE A 206 15.23 -6.19 13.17
CA PHE A 206 14.79 -4.81 12.97
C PHE A 206 13.42 -4.52 13.59
N TYR A 207 13.17 -3.23 13.84
CA TYR A 207 11.88 -2.68 14.22
C TYR A 207 11.32 -1.83 13.07
N THR A 208 10.11 -2.11 12.60
CA THR A 208 9.46 -1.28 11.56
C THR A 208 8.39 -0.38 12.15
N ASN A 209 8.37 0.89 11.76
CA ASN A 209 7.32 1.84 12.16
C ASN A 209 7.27 3.03 11.19
N TYR A 210 6.14 3.72 11.13
CA TYR A 210 5.95 4.94 10.35
C TYR A 210 5.76 6.20 11.18
N ALA A 211 5.39 6.06 12.46
CA ALA A 211 5.04 7.18 13.33
C ALA A 211 5.94 7.19 14.56
N GLY A 212 6.30 8.39 15.01
CA GLY A 212 7.11 8.59 16.22
C GLY A 212 8.00 9.82 16.13
N ASP A 213 8.57 10.20 17.26
CA ASP A 213 9.51 11.32 17.36
C ASP A 213 10.97 10.86 17.47
N ASP A 214 11.90 11.81 17.33
CA ASP A 214 13.33 11.52 17.40
C ASP A 214 13.75 10.94 18.77
N ALA A 215 12.98 11.20 19.83
CA ALA A 215 13.27 10.66 21.15
C ALA A 215 12.96 9.16 21.23
N MET A 216 11.79 8.74 20.71
CA MET A 216 11.41 7.33 20.61
C MET A 216 12.41 6.57 19.74
N PHE A 217 12.69 7.04 18.53
CA PHE A 217 13.62 6.36 17.62
C PHE A 217 15.06 6.38 18.15
N GLY A 218 15.47 7.45 18.84
CA GLY A 218 16.76 7.50 19.52
C GLY A 218 16.90 6.43 20.61
N GLN A 219 15.84 6.19 21.39
CA GLN A 219 15.85 5.14 22.43
C GLN A 219 15.91 3.72 21.82
N ILE A 220 15.21 3.48 20.71
CA ILE A 220 15.30 2.19 19.99
C ILE A 220 16.73 2.00 19.44
N ALA A 221 17.31 3.04 18.84
CA ALA A 221 18.68 2.99 18.33
C ALA A 221 19.74 2.75 19.44
N GLU A 222 19.53 3.29 20.65
CA GLU A 222 20.39 3.01 21.81
C GLU A 222 20.38 1.54 22.25
N LEU A 223 19.33 0.77 21.91
CA LEU A 223 19.29 -0.68 22.11
C LEU A 223 20.09 -1.45 21.05
N GLY A 224 20.58 -0.78 20.01
CA GLY A 224 21.25 -1.40 18.87
C GLY A 224 20.30 -2.04 17.86
N ILE A 225 19.00 -1.74 17.94
CA ILE A 225 17.97 -2.28 17.05
C ILE A 225 17.79 -1.33 15.85
N PRO A 226 18.02 -1.79 14.61
CA PRO A 226 17.75 -1.03 13.40
C PRO A 226 16.27 -0.63 13.27
N VAL A 227 16.02 0.60 12.82
CA VAL A 227 14.65 1.09 12.55
C VAL A 227 14.40 1.20 11.05
N VAL A 228 13.40 0.47 10.57
CA VAL A 228 12.93 0.50 9.19
C VAL A 228 11.66 1.35 9.10
N PHE A 229 11.66 2.37 8.23
CA PHE A 229 10.51 3.24 8.07
C PHE A 229 9.69 2.89 6.84
N TYR A 230 8.40 2.57 7.02
CA TYR A 230 7.46 2.32 5.93
C TYR A 230 5.99 2.52 6.33
N PHE A 231 5.17 3.11 5.45
CA PHE A 231 3.72 3.23 5.61
C PHE A 231 2.99 3.04 4.28
N PRO A 232 2.13 2.02 4.12
CA PRO A 232 1.43 1.81 2.85
C PRO A 232 0.36 2.87 2.56
N TYR A 233 -0.31 3.45 3.57
CA TYR A 233 -1.42 4.39 3.34
C TYR A 233 -0.98 5.82 2.96
N THR A 234 0.32 6.09 2.86
CA THR A 234 0.82 7.30 2.17
C THR A 234 0.85 7.16 0.64
N GLU A 235 0.67 5.95 0.13
CA GLU A 235 0.78 5.62 -1.29
C GLU A 235 -0.57 5.69 -2.02
N SER A 236 -0.53 5.49 -3.35
CA SER A 236 -1.71 5.07 -4.13
C SER A 236 -2.18 3.68 -3.70
N PRO A 237 -3.41 3.24 -4.03
CA PRO A 237 -3.87 1.89 -3.71
C PRO A 237 -2.92 0.79 -4.21
N LEU A 238 -2.53 0.78 -5.48
CA LEU A 238 -1.56 -0.21 -5.96
C LEU A 238 -0.16 -0.02 -5.34
N GLY A 239 0.24 1.21 -5.02
CA GLY A 239 1.49 1.46 -4.31
C GLY A 239 1.49 0.91 -2.88
N ALA A 240 0.34 0.94 -2.21
CA ALA A 240 0.16 0.31 -0.90
C ALA A 240 0.29 -1.21 -1.00
N ALA A 241 -0.27 -1.83 -2.04
CA ALA A 241 -0.19 -3.29 -2.23
C ALA A 241 1.25 -3.76 -2.51
N GLU A 242 2.13 -2.90 -3.01
CA GLU A 242 3.56 -3.20 -3.14
C GLU A 242 4.31 -3.30 -1.81
N GLN A 243 3.64 -3.12 -0.66
CA GLN A 243 4.20 -3.45 0.65
C GLN A 243 4.70 -4.90 0.75
N ILE A 244 4.08 -5.83 0.01
CA ILE A 244 4.52 -7.22 0.00
C ILE A 244 5.90 -7.37 -0.66
N LYS A 245 6.15 -6.61 -1.74
CA LYS A 245 7.45 -6.54 -2.39
C LYS A 245 8.47 -5.87 -1.46
N PHE A 246 8.10 -4.78 -0.80
CA PHE A 246 8.94 -4.12 0.19
C PHE A 246 9.40 -5.09 1.29
N LEU A 247 8.46 -5.81 1.92
CA LEU A 247 8.78 -6.73 3.01
C LEU A 247 9.64 -7.91 2.53
N SER A 248 9.42 -8.40 1.29
CA SER A 248 10.18 -9.52 0.72
C SER A 248 11.68 -9.29 0.66
N LEU A 249 12.13 -8.02 0.56
CA LEU A 249 13.53 -7.65 0.50
C LEU A 249 14.34 -8.12 1.71
N PHE A 250 13.68 -8.17 2.88
CA PHE A 250 14.29 -8.59 4.15
C PHE A 250 14.36 -10.11 4.29
N PHE A 251 13.59 -10.86 3.50
CA PHE A 251 13.47 -12.33 3.61
C PHE A 251 13.97 -13.10 2.38
N ASN A 252 14.44 -12.41 1.33
CA ASN A 252 14.79 -13.00 0.03
C ASN A 252 13.62 -13.76 -0.61
N LEU A 253 12.42 -13.17 -0.55
CA LEU A 253 11.17 -13.75 -1.07
C LEU A 253 10.60 -12.96 -2.26
N GLU A 254 11.48 -12.39 -3.08
CA GLU A 254 11.10 -11.56 -4.23
C GLU A 254 10.18 -12.28 -5.22
N ALA A 255 10.45 -13.56 -5.48
CA ALA A 255 9.66 -14.37 -6.40
C ALA A 255 8.21 -14.53 -5.92
N GLU A 256 8.05 -14.90 -4.64
CA GLU A 256 6.76 -15.06 -3.98
C GLU A 256 5.99 -13.74 -3.94
N ALA A 257 6.68 -12.64 -3.59
CA ALA A 257 6.06 -11.32 -3.52
C ALA A 257 5.58 -10.81 -4.88
N ASN A 258 6.36 -11.02 -5.93
CA ASN A 258 5.94 -10.68 -7.29
C ASN A 258 4.69 -11.47 -7.70
N ALA A 259 4.67 -12.78 -7.44
CA ALA A 259 3.53 -13.62 -7.82
C ALA A 259 2.22 -13.22 -7.09
N GLU A 260 2.29 -12.93 -5.79
CA GLU A 260 1.14 -12.45 -5.02
C GLU A 260 0.69 -11.07 -5.50
N PHE A 261 1.63 -10.14 -5.70
CA PHE A 261 1.31 -8.78 -6.18
C PHE A 261 0.70 -8.79 -7.57
N GLU A 262 1.27 -9.52 -8.54
CA GLU A 262 0.77 -9.61 -9.92
C GLU A 262 -0.69 -10.07 -9.95
N ALA A 263 -1.07 -11.01 -9.08
CA ALA A 263 -2.46 -11.47 -8.99
C ALA A 263 -3.41 -10.37 -8.47
N ILE A 264 -2.97 -9.57 -7.49
CA ILE A 264 -3.75 -8.43 -6.95
C ILE A 264 -3.86 -7.33 -8.01
N GLU A 265 -2.73 -6.94 -8.60
CA GLU A 265 -2.62 -5.95 -9.66
C GLU A 265 -3.56 -6.28 -10.82
N GLN A 266 -3.55 -7.53 -11.29
CA GLN A 266 -4.43 -7.97 -12.36
C GLN A 266 -5.91 -7.73 -12.03
N ARG A 267 -6.40 -8.18 -10.87
CA ARG A 267 -7.80 -8.01 -10.48
C ARG A 267 -8.16 -6.54 -10.31
N TYR A 268 -7.24 -5.76 -9.74
CA TYR A 268 -7.40 -4.32 -9.57
C TYR A 268 -7.56 -3.62 -10.92
N LEU A 269 -6.64 -3.87 -11.86
CA LEU A 269 -6.64 -3.23 -13.18
C LEU A 269 -7.82 -3.66 -14.05
N GLU A 270 -8.25 -4.92 -13.98
CA GLU A 270 -9.46 -5.41 -14.65
C GLU A 270 -10.71 -4.66 -14.15
N LEU A 271 -10.83 -4.47 -12.83
CA LEU A 271 -11.93 -3.68 -12.26
C LEU A 271 -11.81 -2.20 -12.64
N ARG A 272 -10.60 -1.65 -12.68
CA ARG A 272 -10.37 -0.26 -13.12
C ARG A 272 -10.84 -0.02 -14.54
N GLU A 273 -10.53 -0.93 -15.45
CA GLU A 273 -10.96 -0.86 -16.84
C GLU A 273 -12.50 -0.89 -16.95
N LEU A 274 -13.18 -1.73 -16.16
CA LEU A 274 -14.64 -1.75 -16.09
C LEU A 274 -15.20 -0.39 -15.65
N VAL A 275 -14.64 0.19 -14.59
CA VAL A 275 -15.04 1.49 -14.05
C VAL A 275 -14.81 2.59 -15.09
N ASP A 276 -13.64 2.65 -15.71
CA ASP A 276 -13.30 3.68 -16.70
C ASP A 276 -14.27 3.66 -17.89
N ASN A 277 -14.63 2.46 -18.36
CA ASN A 277 -15.62 2.29 -19.43
C ASN A 277 -17.02 2.76 -19.00
N HIS A 278 -17.40 2.53 -17.74
CA HIS A 278 -18.69 2.97 -17.20
C HIS A 278 -18.75 4.50 -17.06
N VAL A 279 -17.76 5.10 -16.40
CA VAL A 279 -17.76 6.54 -16.11
C VAL A 279 -17.58 7.40 -17.36
N ALA A 280 -17.03 6.85 -18.45
CA ALA A 280 -17.01 7.51 -19.75
C ALA A 280 -18.43 7.78 -20.32
N THR A 281 -19.47 7.19 -19.74
CA THR A 281 -20.88 7.32 -20.19
C THR A 281 -21.77 8.14 -19.26
N ILE A 282 -21.25 8.61 -18.13
CA ILE A 282 -21.99 9.42 -17.16
C ILE A 282 -21.52 10.87 -17.21
N ASP A 283 -22.46 11.82 -17.15
CA ASP A 283 -22.14 13.25 -17.20
C ASP A 283 -21.71 13.80 -15.83
N ASP A 284 -22.25 13.23 -14.73
CA ASP A 284 -22.03 13.67 -13.35
C ASP A 284 -21.58 12.47 -12.50
N PRO A 285 -20.27 12.31 -12.20
CA PRO A 285 -19.78 11.23 -11.35
C PRO A 285 -20.22 11.42 -9.89
N PRO A 286 -20.46 10.32 -9.16
CA PRO A 286 -20.84 10.37 -7.75
C PRO A 286 -19.71 10.93 -6.88
N THR A 287 -20.09 11.60 -5.79
CA THR A 287 -19.18 12.28 -4.87
C THR A 287 -19.09 11.54 -3.54
N MET A 288 -17.88 11.40 -3.01
CA MET A 288 -17.64 10.81 -1.68
C MET A 288 -16.99 11.82 -0.75
N LEU A 289 -17.71 12.18 0.31
CA LEU A 289 -17.19 12.98 1.41
C LEU A 289 -16.20 12.16 2.23
N LEU A 290 -15.05 12.72 2.51
CA LEU A 290 -13.97 12.10 3.28
C LEU A 290 -13.66 12.97 4.50
N GLY A 291 -13.78 12.40 5.70
CA GLY A 291 -13.38 13.12 6.90
C GLY A 291 -13.79 12.45 8.19
N VAL A 292 -13.15 12.89 9.27
CA VAL A 292 -13.36 12.48 10.66
C VAL A 292 -14.06 13.59 11.41
N THR A 293 -15.22 13.29 11.99
CA THR A 293 -16.00 14.23 12.81
C THR A 293 -16.07 13.70 14.25
N GLY A 294 -15.95 14.56 15.26
CA GLY A 294 -16.18 14.15 16.65
C GLY A 294 -15.32 14.83 17.73
N ASP A 295 -14.21 15.48 17.35
CA ASP A 295 -13.21 16.01 18.31
C ASP A 295 -13.22 17.54 18.49
N GLY A 296 -14.28 18.24 18.02
CA GLY A 296 -14.41 19.69 18.16
C GLY A 296 -14.94 20.38 16.90
N SER A 297 -14.56 21.65 16.70
CA SER A 297 -14.98 22.47 15.55
C SER A 297 -14.29 22.13 14.23
N ASP A 298 -13.33 21.21 14.27
CA ASP A 298 -12.42 20.92 13.19
C ASP A 298 -12.62 19.48 12.71
N VAL A 299 -12.49 19.28 11.40
CA VAL A 299 -12.60 17.98 10.73
C VAL A 299 -11.25 17.63 10.14
N THR A 300 -10.77 16.42 10.43
CA THR A 300 -9.55 15.88 9.83
C THR A 300 -9.91 15.13 8.55
N THR A 301 -9.21 15.40 7.46
CA THR A 301 -9.42 14.77 6.14
C THR A 301 -8.07 14.43 5.49
N ARG A 302 -8.10 13.95 4.25
CA ARG A 302 -6.92 13.53 3.48
C ARG A 302 -6.68 14.47 2.31
N GLU A 303 -5.42 14.81 2.08
CA GLU A 303 -5.01 15.49 0.84
C GLU A 303 -4.99 14.50 -0.32
N ASN A 304 -5.05 15.01 -1.53
CA ASN A 304 -5.46 14.26 -2.71
C ASN A 304 -4.48 13.20 -3.23
N GLN A 305 -3.24 13.19 -2.74
CA GLN A 305 -2.25 12.17 -3.04
C GLN A 305 -2.20 11.05 -1.98
N ARG A 306 -3.08 11.06 -0.96
CA ARG A 306 -3.23 9.94 -0.02
C ARG A 306 -4.10 8.82 -0.59
N PHE A 307 -4.09 7.68 0.09
CA PHE A 307 -4.80 6.47 -0.28
C PHE A 307 -6.30 6.67 -0.53
N GLU A 308 -7.06 7.22 0.43
CA GLU A 308 -8.53 7.25 0.31
C GLU A 308 -9.05 8.16 -0.83
N PRO A 309 -8.54 9.40 -1.03
CA PRO A 309 -8.93 10.20 -2.19
C PRO A 309 -8.57 9.54 -3.53
N GLN A 310 -7.43 8.85 -3.62
CA GLN A 310 -7.07 8.09 -4.82
C GLN A 310 -8.00 6.91 -5.04
N LEU A 311 -8.30 6.12 -4.00
CA LEU A 311 -9.27 5.03 -4.05
C LEU A 311 -10.63 5.52 -4.58
N VAL A 312 -11.13 6.66 -4.11
CA VAL A 312 -12.40 7.23 -4.59
C VAL A 312 -12.34 7.61 -6.07
N ARG A 313 -11.25 8.26 -6.52
CA ARG A 313 -11.07 8.60 -7.94
C ARG A 313 -11.01 7.35 -8.80
N GLU A 314 -10.31 6.34 -8.30
CA GLU A 314 -10.14 5.06 -8.98
C GLU A 314 -11.43 4.23 -8.97
N ALA A 315 -12.30 4.42 -7.99
CA ALA A 315 -13.67 3.91 -8.03
C ALA A 315 -14.60 4.70 -8.97
N GLY A 316 -14.08 5.71 -9.69
CA GLY A 316 -14.87 6.51 -10.62
C GLY A 316 -15.74 7.57 -9.94
N GLY A 317 -15.42 7.96 -8.71
CA GLY A 317 -16.07 9.04 -7.98
C GLY A 317 -15.19 10.28 -7.85
N VAL A 318 -15.72 11.28 -7.15
CA VAL A 318 -15.02 12.54 -6.84
C VAL A 318 -14.87 12.66 -5.32
N PRO A 319 -13.63 12.63 -4.77
CA PRO A 319 -13.41 12.84 -3.36
C PRO A 319 -13.63 14.31 -3.00
N ILE A 320 -14.30 14.56 -1.88
CA ILE A 320 -14.47 15.90 -1.32
C ILE A 320 -14.11 15.90 0.18
N PRO A 321 -13.40 16.90 0.70
CA PRO A 321 -12.78 18.01 -0.06
C PRO A 321 -11.61 17.52 -0.94
N ASP A 322 -11.41 18.15 -2.09
CA ASP A 322 -10.21 17.92 -2.92
C ASP A 322 -9.15 18.96 -2.53
N ILE A 323 -8.18 18.54 -1.71
CA ILE A 323 -7.10 19.39 -1.20
C ILE A 323 -5.79 18.89 -1.80
N ASP A 324 -5.08 19.76 -2.50
CA ASP A 324 -3.76 19.43 -3.07
C ASP A 324 -2.75 19.07 -2.00
N GLY A 325 -2.13 17.90 -2.14
CA GLY A 325 -0.95 17.54 -1.38
C GLY A 325 -0.89 16.08 -0.97
N GLY A 326 0.18 15.78 -0.25
CA GLY A 326 0.50 14.46 0.24
C GLY A 326 -0.14 14.14 1.57
N GLY A 327 -0.52 15.11 2.39
CA GLY A 327 -0.67 15.01 3.85
C GLY A 327 -2.05 14.67 4.43
N ILE A 328 -2.17 14.91 5.73
CA ILE A 328 -3.45 15.03 6.44
C ILE A 328 -3.79 16.52 6.54
N ALA A 329 -5.03 16.87 6.20
CA ALA A 329 -5.52 18.24 6.30
C ALA A 329 -6.55 18.40 7.41
N THR A 330 -6.59 19.58 8.02
CA THR A 330 -7.64 19.99 8.97
C THR A 330 -8.45 21.13 8.37
N ILE A 331 -9.77 20.96 8.31
CA ILE A 331 -10.72 21.98 7.84
C ILE A 331 -11.75 22.30 8.92
N SER A 332 -12.47 23.43 8.80
CA SER A 332 -13.57 23.72 9.71
C SER A 332 -14.78 22.82 9.43
N LEU A 333 -15.56 22.52 10.47
CA LEU A 333 -16.84 21.83 10.35
C LEU A 333 -17.79 22.53 9.36
N GLU A 334 -17.82 23.87 9.36
CA GLU A 334 -18.65 24.65 8.42
C GLU A 334 -18.26 24.36 6.97
N ARG A 335 -16.96 24.32 6.64
CA ARG A 335 -16.49 23.99 5.29
C ARG A 335 -16.82 22.55 4.92
N PHE A 336 -16.63 21.62 5.85
CA PHE A 336 -16.97 20.21 5.64
C PHE A 336 -18.46 20.01 5.32
N ILE A 337 -19.34 20.70 6.05
CA ILE A 337 -20.79 20.65 5.81
C ILE A 337 -21.16 21.35 4.50
N ASP A 338 -20.58 22.52 4.19
CA ASP A 338 -20.87 23.25 2.94
C ASP A 338 -20.47 22.45 1.70
N GLU A 339 -19.26 21.90 1.68
CA GLU A 339 -18.78 21.07 0.56
C GLU A 339 -19.48 19.70 0.51
N GLY A 340 -19.78 19.09 1.66
CA GLY A 340 -20.38 17.76 1.77
C GLY A 340 -21.91 17.71 1.75
N ALA A 341 -22.61 18.85 1.77
CA ALA A 341 -24.07 18.90 1.93
C ALA A 341 -24.82 18.03 0.92
N SER A 342 -24.35 18.03 -0.34
CA SER A 342 -24.91 17.25 -1.45
C SER A 342 -24.04 16.06 -1.84
N ALA A 343 -23.12 15.58 -0.98
CA ALA A 343 -22.33 14.39 -1.27
C ALA A 343 -23.24 13.17 -1.51
N ASP A 344 -22.86 12.22 -2.37
CA ASP A 344 -23.62 10.98 -2.60
C ASP A 344 -23.34 9.97 -1.49
N ALA A 345 -22.10 9.91 -1.03
CA ALA A 345 -21.68 9.08 0.10
C ALA A 345 -20.76 9.87 1.06
N TRP A 346 -20.64 9.39 2.29
CA TRP A 346 -19.62 9.82 3.24
C TRP A 346 -18.87 8.59 3.76
N LEU A 347 -17.56 8.56 3.55
CA LEU A 347 -16.67 7.62 4.22
C LEU A 347 -16.03 8.34 5.42
N ASP A 348 -16.47 7.95 6.62
CA ASP A 348 -15.85 8.40 7.86
C ASP A 348 -14.49 7.71 8.03
N LEU A 349 -13.46 8.54 8.13
CA LEU A 349 -12.07 8.11 8.24
C LEU A 349 -11.64 7.91 9.70
N THR A 350 -12.57 7.73 10.63
CA THR A 350 -12.25 7.35 12.00
C THR A 350 -11.60 5.96 11.99
N PHE A 351 -10.58 5.75 12.83
CA PHE A 351 -9.92 4.43 12.93
C PHE A 351 -10.79 3.46 13.73
N PHE A 352 -11.22 3.87 14.93
CA PHE A 352 -12.20 3.15 15.76
C PHE A 352 -13.45 4.01 15.94
N PRO A 353 -14.45 3.88 15.07
CA PRO A 353 -15.68 4.67 15.19
C PRO A 353 -16.43 4.28 16.47
N SER A 354 -16.81 5.29 17.25
CA SER A 354 -17.68 5.15 18.43
C SER A 354 -19.16 5.44 18.10
N HIS A 355 -19.42 6.08 16.97
CA HIS A 355 -20.76 6.32 16.43
C HIS A 355 -21.15 5.13 15.55
N GLU A 356 -22.10 4.31 15.97
CA GLU A 356 -22.52 3.09 15.24
C GLU A 356 -23.75 3.34 14.37
N THR A 357 -24.55 4.35 14.73
CA THR A 357 -25.80 4.69 14.05
C THR A 357 -25.80 6.14 13.56
N GLN A 358 -26.67 6.43 12.59
CA GLN A 358 -26.88 7.80 12.14
C GLN A 358 -27.33 8.74 13.28
N GLN A 359 -28.01 8.22 14.30
CA GLN A 359 -28.44 9.02 15.44
C GLN A 359 -27.26 9.46 16.31
N ASP A 360 -26.25 8.60 16.47
CA ASP A 360 -25.06 8.91 17.28
C ASP A 360 -24.34 10.15 16.72
N TYR A 361 -24.18 10.23 15.38
CA TYR A 361 -23.62 11.42 14.72
C TYR A 361 -24.44 12.67 14.97
N ARG A 362 -25.78 12.59 14.95
CA ARG A 362 -26.66 13.75 15.15
C ARG A 362 -26.66 14.23 16.60
N ASP A 363 -26.57 13.31 17.55
CA ASP A 363 -26.53 13.62 18.96
C ASP A 363 -25.18 14.24 19.35
N ALA A 364 -24.09 13.76 18.73
CA ALA A 364 -22.75 14.32 18.93
C ALA A 364 -22.60 15.69 18.26
N GLU A 365 -23.03 15.84 17.00
CA GLU A 365 -22.93 17.10 16.24
C GLU A 365 -24.21 17.37 15.41
N PRO A 366 -25.18 18.12 15.97
CA PRO A 366 -26.44 18.42 15.28
C PRO A 366 -26.27 19.12 13.93
N GLN A 367 -25.15 19.81 13.69
CA GLN A 367 -24.89 20.48 12.42
C GLN A 367 -24.71 19.48 11.26
N LEU A 368 -24.29 18.23 11.54
CA LEU A 368 -24.16 17.17 10.53
C LEU A 368 -25.51 16.77 9.92
N ALA A 369 -26.65 17.15 10.52
CA ALA A 369 -27.96 16.94 9.93
C ALA A 369 -28.15 17.62 8.56
N GLY A 370 -27.27 18.55 8.18
CA GLY A 370 -27.22 19.14 6.83
C GLY A 370 -26.63 18.23 5.75
N LEU A 371 -25.96 17.13 6.11
CA LEU A 371 -25.34 16.21 5.16
C LEU A 371 -26.37 15.23 4.60
N ARG A 372 -26.56 15.25 3.27
CA ARG A 372 -27.34 14.21 2.56
C ARG A 372 -26.91 12.78 2.91
N PRO A 373 -25.62 12.38 2.87
CA PRO A 373 -25.25 10.99 3.09
C PRO A 373 -25.66 10.47 4.49
N LEU A 374 -25.59 11.33 5.52
CA LEU A 374 -26.06 10.98 6.87
C LEU A 374 -27.59 10.83 6.94
N ASN A 375 -28.33 11.60 6.15
CA ASN A 375 -29.80 11.55 6.11
C ASN A 375 -30.36 10.39 5.28
N GLU A 376 -29.65 10.01 4.22
CA GLU A 376 -30.10 8.97 3.27
C GLU A 376 -29.51 7.59 3.58
N GLY A 377 -28.66 7.48 4.60
CA GLY A 377 -28.03 6.21 4.99
C GLY A 377 -26.88 5.78 4.11
N SER A 378 -26.20 6.75 3.50
CA SER A 378 -24.99 6.56 2.68
C SER A 378 -23.74 7.04 3.43
N THR A 379 -23.71 6.82 4.74
CA THR A 379 -22.51 7.01 5.59
C THR A 379 -21.88 5.64 5.84
N TYR A 380 -20.56 5.58 5.75
CA TYR A 380 -19.78 4.35 5.86
C TYR A 380 -18.58 4.53 6.78
N HIS A 381 -18.15 3.44 7.42
CA HIS A 381 -16.90 3.35 8.17
C HIS A 381 -15.87 2.54 7.42
N ARG A 382 -14.60 2.73 7.77
CA ARG A 382 -13.50 1.80 7.47
C ARG A 382 -13.53 0.55 8.35
N MET A 383 -14.74 0.07 8.67
CA MET A 383 -15.00 -1.17 9.40
C MET A 383 -16.17 -1.90 8.76
N GLY A 384 -15.86 -2.81 7.84
CA GLY A 384 -16.82 -3.64 7.13
C GLY A 384 -17.07 -4.98 7.81
N LYS A 385 -17.44 -5.98 7.01
CA LYS A 385 -17.60 -7.38 7.43
C LYS A 385 -16.33 -7.95 8.05
N ARG A 386 -15.16 -7.45 7.64
CA ARG A 386 -13.84 -7.82 8.17
C ARG A 386 -13.43 -7.02 9.43
N GLY A 387 -14.31 -6.23 10.04
CA GLY A 387 -13.99 -5.55 11.31
C GLY A 387 -12.89 -4.50 11.16
N VAL A 388 -11.86 -4.53 12.01
CA VAL A 388 -10.74 -3.57 11.95
C VAL A 388 -9.69 -3.92 10.87
N ASP A 389 -9.93 -5.01 10.13
CA ASP A 389 -9.01 -5.56 9.13
C ASP A 389 -8.72 -4.63 7.95
N TYR A 390 -9.47 -3.52 7.82
CA TYR A 390 -9.12 -2.43 6.91
C TYR A 390 -7.65 -2.08 7.06
N PHE A 391 -7.14 -1.91 8.28
CA PHE A 391 -5.76 -1.44 8.51
C PHE A 391 -4.70 -2.53 8.43
N LEU A 392 -5.09 -3.80 8.56
CA LEU A 392 -4.16 -4.93 8.61
C LEU A 392 -3.97 -5.54 7.22
N ASN A 393 -5.07 -5.96 6.56
CA ASN A 393 -5.05 -6.58 5.24
C ASN A 393 -5.34 -5.61 4.10
N GLY A 394 -6.07 -4.55 4.38
CA GLY A 394 -6.64 -3.72 3.34
C GLY A 394 -5.64 -2.98 2.45
N SER A 395 -4.45 -2.68 2.96
CA SER A 395 -3.34 -2.12 2.17
C SER A 395 -2.75 -3.12 1.18
N LEU A 396 -2.97 -4.42 1.36
CA LEU A 396 -2.60 -5.47 0.41
C LEU A 396 -3.77 -5.86 -0.50
N ASP A 397 -4.95 -6.09 0.08
CA ASP A 397 -6.18 -6.49 -0.62
C ASP A 397 -6.91 -5.28 -1.26
N VAL A 398 -6.16 -4.43 -1.97
CA VAL A 398 -6.66 -3.15 -2.50
C VAL A 398 -7.67 -3.32 -3.64
N ASP A 399 -7.67 -4.49 -4.29
CA ASP A 399 -8.68 -4.91 -5.26
C ASP A 399 -10.06 -5.05 -4.62
N LEU A 400 -10.12 -5.56 -3.38
CA LEU A 400 -11.37 -5.63 -2.60
C LEU A 400 -11.79 -4.25 -2.10
N MET A 401 -10.86 -3.40 -1.67
CA MET A 401 -11.18 -2.01 -1.31
C MET A 401 -11.73 -1.22 -2.49
N LEU A 402 -11.18 -1.43 -3.68
CA LEU A 402 -11.71 -0.83 -4.91
C LEU A 402 -13.11 -1.36 -5.20
N ALA A 403 -13.35 -2.67 -5.06
CA ALA A 403 -14.68 -3.25 -5.25
C ALA A 403 -15.72 -2.67 -4.28
N ASP A 404 -15.37 -2.49 -3.00
CA ASP A 404 -16.22 -1.81 -2.02
C ASP A 404 -16.56 -0.39 -2.48
N ALA A 405 -15.55 0.42 -2.78
CA ALA A 405 -15.75 1.81 -3.21
C ALA A 405 -16.56 1.90 -4.52
N VAL A 406 -16.33 1.02 -5.48
CA VAL A 406 -17.09 0.93 -6.74
C VAL A 406 -18.54 0.56 -6.45
N SER A 407 -18.81 -0.41 -5.59
CA SER A 407 -20.18 -0.81 -5.27
C SER A 407 -20.96 0.28 -4.53
N ILE A 408 -20.28 1.11 -3.73
CA ILE A 408 -20.89 2.25 -3.04
C ILE A 408 -21.23 3.37 -4.02
N LEU A 409 -20.31 3.69 -4.94
CA LEU A 409 -20.45 4.82 -5.86
C LEU A 409 -21.28 4.47 -7.10
N HIS A 410 -21.18 3.22 -7.57
CA HIS A 410 -21.80 2.70 -8.79
C HIS A 410 -22.45 1.34 -8.52
N PRO A 411 -23.53 1.28 -7.70
CA PRO A 411 -24.12 0.01 -7.25
C PRO A 411 -24.60 -0.91 -8.37
N ASP A 412 -24.91 -0.36 -9.55
CA ASP A 412 -25.33 -1.12 -10.72
C ASP A 412 -24.17 -1.88 -11.41
N LEU A 413 -22.90 -1.50 -11.15
CA LEU A 413 -21.73 -2.19 -11.72
C LEU A 413 -21.42 -3.50 -11.01
N LEU A 414 -21.60 -3.54 -9.69
CA LEU A 414 -21.29 -4.70 -8.84
C LEU A 414 -22.49 -5.08 -7.95
N PRO A 415 -23.66 -5.43 -8.54
CA PRO A 415 -24.91 -5.58 -7.79
C PRO A 415 -24.94 -6.79 -6.83
N GLU A 416 -23.99 -7.72 -6.97
CA GLU A 416 -23.85 -8.91 -6.11
C GLU A 416 -22.66 -8.80 -5.14
N HIS A 417 -21.96 -7.65 -5.12
CA HIS A 417 -20.81 -7.44 -4.24
C HIS A 417 -21.26 -7.23 -2.80
N GLU A 418 -20.65 -7.97 -1.88
CA GLU A 418 -20.77 -7.74 -0.44
C GLU A 418 -19.58 -6.90 0.01
N LEU A 419 -19.85 -5.84 0.80
CA LEU A 419 -18.77 -5.01 1.29
C LEU A 419 -17.87 -5.76 2.28
N GLU A 420 -16.56 -5.70 2.07
CA GLU A 420 -15.57 -6.44 2.85
C GLU A 420 -14.90 -5.55 3.92
N PHE A 421 -14.30 -4.44 3.51
CA PHE A 421 -13.53 -3.52 4.34
C PHE A 421 -14.31 -2.26 4.76
N ILE A 422 -15.26 -1.82 3.94
CA ILE A 422 -16.09 -0.63 4.21
C ILE A 422 -17.46 -1.07 4.71
N GLY A 423 -17.95 -0.53 5.81
CA GLY A 423 -19.23 -0.93 6.41
C GLY A 423 -20.25 0.21 6.43
N PRO A 424 -21.54 -0.03 6.17
CA PRO A 424 -22.55 1.00 6.29
C PRO A 424 -22.82 1.35 7.77
N VAL A 425 -22.99 2.63 8.06
CA VAL A 425 -23.49 3.10 9.36
C VAL A 425 -24.98 2.77 9.47
N ALA A 426 -25.38 2.11 10.56
CA ALA A 426 -26.73 1.62 10.73
C ALA A 426 -27.77 2.75 10.77
N SER A 427 -28.96 2.49 10.21
CA SER A 427 -30.12 3.34 10.48
C SER A 427 -30.53 3.19 11.95
N SER A 428 -31.10 4.25 12.51
CA SER A 428 -31.53 4.30 13.91
C SER A 428 -32.95 3.74 14.15
N ASP A 429 -33.41 2.78 13.33
CA ASP A 429 -34.77 2.23 13.40
C ASP A 429 -35.06 1.44 14.70
#